data_AF-A0A0M3K6T3-F1
#
_entry.id   AF-A0A0M3K6T3-F1
#
_cell.length_a   1.000
_cell.length_b   1.000
_cell.length_c   1.000
_cell.angle_alpha   90.00
_cell.angle_beta   90.00
_cell.angle_gamma   90.00
#
_symmetry.space_group_name_H-M   'P 1'
#
loop_
_entity.id
_entity.type
_entity.pdbx_description
1 polymer ?
#
loop_
_entity_poly.entity_id
_entity_poly.type
_entity_poly.pdbx_seq_one_letter_code
_entity_poly.pdbx_strand_id
1 'polypeptide(L)'
;MMRFDTFNTLAALNAVAVSAAGVDKIEVTGNKRVYYCQRCLNHNRLEPRKNHKCECLYATCTCNKCILVEKRRVLNTQLHELEEVVDSEMQAEIEEQLNPSGSRVKGGELYLASS
;
A
#
# COMPACT_ATOMS: atom_id res chain seq x y z
N MET A 1 -15.83 10.98 26.76
CA MET A 1 -15.26 10.01 25.81
C MET A 1 -15.87 10.28 24.43
N MET A 2 -15.30 11.17 23.63
CA MET A 2 -15.83 11.51 22.31
C MET A 2 -15.47 10.39 21.33
N ARG A 3 -16.48 9.75 20.73
CA ARG A 3 -16.35 8.67 19.76
C ARG A 3 -15.89 9.23 18.41
N PHE A 4 -14.80 8.69 17.89
CA PHE A 4 -14.24 9.00 16.57
C PHE A 4 -14.96 8.15 15.50
N ASP A 5 -16.19 8.52 15.15
CA ASP A 5 -16.92 7.90 14.04
C ASP A 5 -17.42 9.03 13.13
N THR A 6 -16.70 9.35 12.06
CA THR A 6 -17.18 10.03 10.83
C THR A 6 -16.01 10.46 9.92
N PHE A 7 -15.28 9.51 9.34
CA PHE A 7 -14.44 9.82 8.17
C PHE A 7 -14.58 8.84 7.01
N ASN A 8 -15.62 7.99 6.97
CA ASN A 8 -15.78 7.07 5.83
C ASN A 8 -17.22 6.80 5.38
N THR A 9 -18.12 7.79 5.45
CA THR A 9 -19.50 7.67 4.94
C THR A 9 -19.69 8.23 3.52
N LEU A 10 -18.64 8.67 2.83
CA LEU A 10 -18.71 9.26 1.49
C LEU A 10 -18.49 8.25 0.34
N ALA A 11 -18.47 6.94 0.62
CA ALA A 11 -18.32 5.91 -0.41
C ALA A 11 -19.66 5.42 -1.00
N ALA A 12 -20.81 5.88 -0.52
CA ALA A 12 -22.12 5.31 -0.87
C ALA A 12 -23.21 6.33 -1.26
N LEU A 13 -22.86 7.44 -1.93
CA LEU A 13 -23.85 8.30 -2.57
C LEU A 13 -23.64 8.29 -4.09
N ASN A 14 -24.37 7.39 -4.75
CA ASN A 14 -24.55 7.41 -6.19
C ASN A 14 -25.43 8.62 -6.58
N ALA A 15 -24.84 9.49 -7.43
CA ALA A 15 -25.48 10.37 -8.40
C ALA A 15 -26.80 11.06 -8.00
N VAL A 16 -26.68 12.22 -7.34
CA VAL A 16 -27.61 13.35 -7.53
C VAL A 16 -26.79 14.52 -8.03
N ALA A 17 -26.98 14.85 -9.31
CA ALA A 17 -26.29 15.95 -9.98
C ALA A 17 -26.77 17.29 -9.40
N VAL A 18 -26.04 17.81 -8.42
CA VAL A 18 -26.08 19.22 -8.05
C VAL A 18 -25.06 19.93 -8.93
N SER A 19 -25.58 20.68 -9.90
CA SER A 19 -24.79 21.57 -10.76
C SER A 19 -24.18 22.70 -9.92
N ALA A 20 -22.86 22.67 -9.74
CA ALA A 20 -22.06 23.81 -9.33
C ALA A 20 -20.79 23.84 -10.19
N ALA A 21 -20.57 24.99 -10.81
CA ALA A 21 -19.61 25.25 -11.86
C ALA A 21 -18.14 24.99 -11.45
N GLY A 22 -17.38 24.40 -12.37
CA GLY A 22 -15.92 24.56 -12.46
C GLY A 22 -15.08 23.66 -11.56
N VAL A 23 -14.94 22.38 -11.92
CA VAL A 23 -13.73 21.61 -11.60
C VAL A 23 -13.44 20.69 -12.79
N ASP A 24 -12.20 20.71 -13.25
CA ASP A 24 -11.76 20.27 -14.57
C ASP A 24 -12.14 18.84 -14.95
N LYS A 25 -12.47 18.70 -16.24
CA LYS A 25 -12.76 17.45 -16.95
C LYS A 25 -11.67 16.41 -16.67
N ILE A 26 -12.02 15.33 -15.99
CA ILE A 26 -11.23 14.11 -16.04
C ILE A 26 -11.65 13.36 -17.29
N GLU A 27 -10.92 13.57 -18.38
CA GLU A 27 -11.07 12.84 -19.63
C GLU A 27 -10.71 11.36 -19.44
N VAL A 28 -11.72 10.50 -19.36
CA VAL A 28 -11.57 9.04 -19.35
C VAL A 28 -11.45 8.56 -20.80
N THR A 29 -10.25 8.71 -21.36
CA THR A 29 -9.85 8.13 -22.65
C THR A 29 -8.65 7.20 -22.43
N GLY A 30 -8.86 5.99 -21.91
CA GLY A 30 -7.79 4.96 -21.85
C GLY A 30 -6.49 5.36 -21.14
N ASN A 31 -6.52 6.36 -20.26
CA ASN A 31 -5.33 7.04 -19.74
C ASN A 31 -4.88 6.48 -18.38
N LYS A 32 -3.58 6.20 -18.26
CA LYS A 32 -2.94 5.79 -17.00
C LYS A 32 -3.26 6.82 -15.91
N ARG A 33 -3.67 6.37 -14.72
CA ARG A 33 -3.95 7.28 -13.58
C ARG A 33 -2.69 8.11 -13.27
N VAL A 34 -2.82 9.43 -13.32
CA VAL A 34 -1.77 10.36 -12.92
C VAL A 34 -1.95 10.69 -11.44
N TYR A 35 -0.90 10.48 -10.65
CA TYR A 35 -0.87 10.87 -9.24
C TYR A 35 -0.17 12.22 -9.09
N TYR A 36 -0.73 13.09 -8.26
CA TYR A 36 -0.21 14.43 -7.98
C TYR A 36 0.54 14.49 -6.64
N CYS A 37 1.43 15.48 -6.49
CA CYS A 37 2.15 15.71 -5.25
C CYS A 37 1.24 16.32 -4.18
N GLN A 38 0.97 15.58 -3.10
CA GLN A 38 0.07 16.03 -2.04
C GLN A 38 0.56 17.31 -1.33
N ARG A 39 1.87 17.51 -1.21
CA ARG A 39 2.44 18.75 -0.63
C ARG A 39 2.10 19.96 -1.50
N CYS A 40 2.20 19.85 -2.82
CA CYS A 40 1.80 20.91 -3.75
C CYS A 40 0.28 21.16 -3.73
N LEU A 41 -0.52 20.10 -3.68
CA LEU A 41 -1.98 20.22 -3.59
C LEU A 41 -2.43 20.99 -2.34
N ASN A 42 -1.76 20.79 -1.20
CA ASN A 42 -2.05 21.53 0.03
C ASN A 42 -1.84 23.05 -0.09
N HIS A 43 -1.08 23.49 -1.11
CA HIS A 43 -0.81 24.88 -1.45
C HIS A 43 -1.42 25.29 -2.80
N ASN A 44 -2.44 24.55 -3.27
CA ASN A 44 -3.19 24.81 -4.51
C ASN A 44 -2.33 24.72 -5.79
N ARG A 45 -1.29 23.88 -5.80
CA ARG A 45 -0.49 23.60 -7.01
C ARG A 45 -0.67 22.15 -7.46
N LEU A 46 -0.99 21.96 -8.74
CA LEU A 46 -1.14 20.65 -9.38
C LEU A 46 0.16 20.24 -10.07
N GLU A 47 1.04 19.59 -9.32
CA GLU A 47 2.30 19.06 -9.84
C GLU A 47 2.24 17.53 -9.93
N PRO A 48 2.48 16.91 -11.11
CA PRO A 48 2.56 15.47 -11.24
C PRO A 48 3.62 14.90 -10.30
N ARG A 49 3.30 13.84 -9.55
CA ARG A 49 4.21 13.26 -8.55
C ARG A 49 5.45 12.62 -9.19
N LYS A 50 5.31 12.11 -10.42
CA LYS A 50 6.39 11.44 -11.15
C LYS A 50 7.54 12.45 -11.35
N ASN A 51 8.74 12.08 -10.88
CA ASN A 51 9.97 12.88 -10.96
C ASN A 51 9.99 14.22 -10.20
N HIS A 52 8.92 14.58 -9.48
CA HIS A 52 8.80 15.89 -8.82
C HIS A 52 9.49 15.99 -7.45
N LYS A 53 9.97 14.88 -6.87
CA LYS A 53 10.48 14.84 -5.48
C LYS A 53 11.56 15.90 -5.20
N CYS A 54 12.53 16.06 -6.10
CA CYS A 54 13.69 16.96 -5.90
C CYS A 54 13.39 18.42 -6.26
N GLU A 55 12.40 18.66 -7.11
CA GLU A 55 12.01 20.00 -7.59
C GLU A 55 10.82 20.58 -6.82
N CYS A 56 10.32 19.84 -5.83
CA CYS A 56 9.18 20.26 -5.04
C CYS A 56 9.53 21.46 -4.14
N LEU A 57 8.93 22.62 -4.46
CA LEU A 57 9.06 23.85 -3.67
C LEU A 57 8.59 23.70 -2.22
N TYR A 58 7.70 22.74 -1.96
CA TYR A 58 7.16 22.46 -0.63
C TYR A 58 7.75 21.20 0.01
N ALA A 59 8.88 20.69 -0.51
CA ALA A 59 9.57 19.51 0.03
C ALA A 59 9.87 19.65 1.52
N THR A 60 10.30 20.84 1.95
CA THR A 60 10.67 21.18 3.33
C THR A 60 9.59 21.98 4.07
N CYS A 61 8.38 22.09 3.52
CA CYS A 61 7.30 22.84 4.16
C CYS A 61 6.86 22.18 5.48
N THR A 62 6.74 23.01 6.53
CA THR A 62 6.37 22.61 7.91
C THR A 62 4.97 23.10 8.31
N CYS A 63 4.11 23.46 7.36
CA CYS A 63 2.73 23.81 7.70
C CYS A 63 1.92 22.59 8.20
N ASN A 64 0.84 22.83 8.95
CA ASN A 64 0.01 21.76 9.54
C ASN A 64 -0.43 20.69 8.52
N LYS A 65 -0.85 21.11 7.31
CA LYS A 65 -1.28 20.17 6.26
C LYS A 65 -0.12 19.29 5.78
N CYS A 66 1.07 19.85 5.58
CA CYS A 66 2.26 19.13 5.10
C CYS A 66 2.87 18.22 6.18
N ILE A 67 2.77 18.58 7.46
CA ILE A 67 3.13 17.69 8.58
C ILE A 67 2.25 16.43 8.56
N LEU A 68 0.94 16.57 8.32
CA LEU A 68 0.04 15.42 8.22
C LEU A 68 0.37 14.51 7.04
N VAL A 69 0.82 15.06 5.91
CA VAL A 69 1.30 14.27 4.76
C VAL A 69 2.52 13.44 5.14
N GLU A 70 3.46 14.00 5.90
CA GLU A 70 4.64 13.25 6.34
C GLU A 70 4.29 12.16 7.34
N LYS A 71 3.47 12.48 8.36
CA LYS A 71 2.98 11.48 9.32
C LYS A 71 2.27 10.32 8.62
N ARG A 72 1.41 10.62 7.65
CA ARG A 72 0.74 9.60 6.83
C ARG A 72 1.76 8.72 6.08
N ARG A 73 2.80 9.32 5.51
CA ARG A 73 3.83 8.58 4.77
C ARG A 73 4.59 7.61 5.68
N VAL A 74 4.96 8.03 6.88
CA VAL A 74 5.61 7.16 7.88
C VAL A 74 4.69 6.00 8.24
N LEU A 75 3.42 6.28 8.57
CA LEU A 75 2.46 5.23 8.92
C LEU A 75 2.21 4.22 7.78
N ASN A 76 2.13 4.68 6.53
CA ASN A 76 1.99 3.76 5.39
C ASN A 76 3.24 2.89 5.18
N THR A 77 4.42 3.44 5.45
CA THR A 77 5.67 2.67 5.35
C THR A 77 5.68 1.56 6.40
N GLN A 78 5.35 1.89 7.65
CA GLN A 78 5.24 0.92 8.74
C GLN A 78 4.16 -0.15 8.46
N LEU A 79 3.03 0.26 7.88
CA LEU A 79 1.97 -0.67 7.53
C LEU A 79 2.45 -1.68 6.47
N HIS A 80 3.10 -1.21 5.41
CA HIS A 80 3.65 -2.09 4.37
C HIS A 80 4.73 -3.03 4.91
N GLU A 81 5.61 -2.56 5.79
CA GLU A 81 6.62 -3.42 6.43
C GLU A 81 5.97 -4.54 7.25
N LEU A 82 4.88 -4.26 7.97
CA LEU A 82 4.14 -5.28 8.71
C LEU A 82 3.41 -6.26 7.78
N GLU A 83 2.80 -5.77 6.70
CA GLU A 83 2.16 -6.62 5.68
C GLU A 83 3.17 -7.61 5.07
N GLU A 84 4.37 -7.15 4.74
CA GLU A 84 5.44 -8.00 4.19
C GLU A 84 5.90 -9.09 5.18
N VAL A 85 5.97 -8.77 6.48
CA VAL A 85 6.32 -9.75 7.53
C VAL A 85 5.22 -10.80 7.66
N VAL A 86 3.95 -10.38 7.73
CA VAL A 86 2.80 -11.30 7.84
C VAL A 86 2.70 -12.22 6.62
N ASP A 87 2.89 -11.67 5.42
CA ASP A 87 2.87 -12.46 4.19
C ASP A 87 4.02 -13.47 4.16
N SER A 88 5.22 -13.08 4.65
CA SER A 88 6.38 -13.98 4.74
C SER A 88 6.19 -15.10 5.76
N GLU A 89 5.65 -14.79 6.94
CA GLU A 89 5.34 -15.78 7.99
C GLU A 89 4.29 -16.77 7.49
N MET A 90 3.23 -16.29 6.84
CA MET A 90 2.19 -17.14 6.26
C MET A 90 2.76 -18.05 5.15
N GLN A 91 3.66 -17.54 4.32
CA GLN A 91 4.34 -18.34 3.29
C GLN A 91 5.20 -19.46 3.91
N ALA A 92 5.90 -19.18 5.01
CA ALA A 92 6.74 -20.15 5.72
C ALA A 92 5.91 -21.25 6.39
N GLU A 93 4.79 -20.90 7.03
CA GLU A 93 3.86 -21.87 7.62
C GLU A 93 3.27 -22.81 6.56
N ILE A 94 2.94 -22.28 5.37
CA ILE A 94 2.44 -23.08 4.24
C ILE A 94 3.52 -24.05 3.74
N GLU A 95 4.78 -23.60 3.63
CA GLU A 95 5.90 -24.44 3.18
C GLU A 95 6.23 -25.57 4.16
N GLU A 96 6.16 -25.30 5.47
CA GLU A 96 6.38 -26.30 6.52
C GLU A 96 5.29 -27.39 6.51
N GLN A 97 4.01 -27.02 6.27
CA GLN A 97 2.92 -28.00 6.19
C GLN A 97 2.92 -28.82 4.89
N LEU A 98 3.47 -28.30 3.80
CA LEU A 98 3.57 -29.01 2.52
C LEU A 98 4.76 -29.99 2.44
N ASN A 99 5.73 -29.91 3.37
CA ASN A 99 6.89 -30.81 3.46
C ASN A 99 6.96 -31.61 4.79
N PRO A 100 6.02 -32.52 5.10
CA PRO A 100 6.01 -33.24 6.37
C PRO A 100 7.03 -34.41 6.45
N SER A 101 8.18 -34.37 5.77
CA SER A 101 9.04 -35.57 5.63
C SER A 101 10.54 -35.32 5.76
N GLY A 102 10.99 -35.06 6.98
CA GLY A 102 12.33 -35.42 7.44
C GLY A 102 12.38 -36.87 7.96
N SER A 103 12.04 -37.87 7.14
CA SER A 103 12.20 -39.28 7.52
C SER A 103 13.68 -39.67 7.50
N ARG A 104 14.34 -39.62 8.66
CA ARG A 104 15.66 -40.24 8.87
C ARG A 104 15.52 -41.77 8.87
N VAL A 105 15.53 -42.40 7.70
CA VAL A 105 15.68 -43.85 7.57
C VAL A 105 17.17 -44.21 7.72
N LYS A 106 17.56 -44.75 8.89
CA LYS A 106 18.79 -45.54 9.01
C LYS A 106 18.50 -46.93 8.44
N GLY A 107 18.69 -47.11 7.15
CA GLY A 107 18.67 -48.42 6.49
C GLY A 107 20.10 -48.88 6.21
N GLY A 108 20.62 -49.78 7.04
CA GLY A 108 21.86 -50.50 6.79
C GLY A 108 21.58 -52.01 6.73
N GLU A 109 22.17 -52.65 5.71
CA GLU A 109 22.36 -54.10 5.50
C GLU A 109 21.11 -54.98 5.25
N LEU A 110 21.03 -55.54 4.04
CA LEU A 110 21.36 -56.96 3.84
C LEU A 110 21.55 -57.26 2.33
N TYR A 111 22.64 -57.94 2.04
CA TYR A 111 23.12 -58.39 0.74
C TYR A 111 22.29 -59.58 0.21
N LEU A 112 21.88 -59.49 -1.05
CA LEU A 112 21.38 -60.61 -1.84
C LEU A 112 22.57 -61.44 -2.34
N ALA A 113 22.60 -62.74 -2.04
CA ALA A 113 23.36 -63.71 -2.81
C ALA A 113 22.48 -64.95 -3.04
N SER A 114 22.19 -65.18 -4.32
CA SER A 114 21.44 -66.30 -4.88
C SER A 114 22.28 -67.57 -4.87
N SER A 115 21.64 -68.71 -4.56
CA SER A 115 21.69 -70.00 -5.31
C SER A 115 20.77 -71.01 -4.63
#